data_AF-A0A9E2L8Y9-F1
#
_entry.id   AF-A0A9E2L8Y9-F1
#
_cell.length_a   1.000
_cell.length_b   1.000
_cell.length_c   1.000
_cell.angle_alpha   90.00
_cell.angle_beta   90.00
_cell.angle_gamma   90.00
#
_symmetry.space_group_name_H-M   'P 1'
#
loop_
_entity.id
_entity.type
_entity.pdbx_description
1 polymer ?
#
loop_
_entity_poly.entity_id
_entity_poly.type
_entity_poly.pdbx_seq_one_letter_code
_entity_poly.pdbx_strand_id
1 'polypeptide(L)'
;MGVKKQRTSPRQKMINLMYVVLMAMLALNVSTDVLNGFSLVEQSLNRTTSSATLSNQAIYDNFESQLKSNPAKVKEWYDKAQYVKRISDSLYNYAAALKIEIVKEADGEDGDVQNIQNKEDLEAATHIMLAPKRGQGEQLYHAINSYRNRILEMIDDPAQKKIIAGNLSTEVPKEGQALRKNWQQYMFESMPVAAAVTLLSKLQSDVRYAEGEVLHSLIANIDVKDIRVNELNAYVIPQSQTVVQGGKFSAQIIMAAVDTTNRPVIYIGGRPITSKKGIYETICSKTGDFTLNGYIETTDGRGEKVRRDFTQKYSVVAPTATVSADMMNVLYAGYENPMSISVPGVPVNKIVATMSGGQLKSVGPGKFVAHPAAVGKDAVITVSAQMEGRVQEMGKFSFRVRKLPDPTAFIEYKTADGTERFRGGKISKQQLMTAPGIGAAIDDGLLNIGFRVTGFETVFFDNMGNAIPEVSNSGNFTSRQKDRFRMLGRGKRFYISKIRAVGPDGIQRTLTGSMEIIIN
;
A
#
# COMPACT_ATOMS: atom_id res chain seq x y z
N MET A 1 -44.45 -26.88 -94.12
CA MET A 1 -44.69 -25.54 -94.69
C MET A 1 -43.34 -24.85 -94.81
N GLY A 2 -42.79 -24.77 -96.03
CA GLY A 2 -41.45 -24.22 -96.24
C GLY A 2 -41.44 -22.70 -96.09
N VAL A 3 -40.59 -22.18 -95.21
CA VAL A 3 -40.39 -20.74 -95.04
C VAL A 3 -39.74 -20.20 -96.32
N LYS A 4 -40.53 -19.50 -97.16
CA LYS A 4 -39.99 -18.71 -98.27
C LYS A 4 -39.08 -17.61 -97.70
N LYS A 5 -37.76 -17.77 -97.82
CA LYS A 5 -36.80 -16.68 -97.59
C LYS A 5 -36.97 -15.62 -98.69
N GLN A 6 -37.74 -14.56 -98.41
CA GLN A 6 -37.72 -13.35 -99.22
C GLN A 6 -36.28 -12.81 -99.26
N ARG A 7 -35.69 -12.74 -100.46
CA ARG A 7 -34.38 -12.13 -100.67
C ARG A 7 -34.53 -10.61 -100.50
N THR A 8 -34.17 -10.12 -99.32
CA THR A 8 -34.07 -8.68 -99.05
C THR A 8 -33.04 -8.04 -99.98
N SER A 9 -33.41 -6.90 -100.58
CA SER A 9 -32.50 -6.17 -101.47
C SER A 9 -31.24 -5.74 -100.71
N PRO A 10 -30.07 -5.59 -101.38
CA PRO A 10 -28.84 -5.14 -100.71
C PRO A 10 -29.02 -3.84 -99.91
N ARG A 11 -29.86 -2.92 -100.42
CA ARG A 11 -30.24 -1.68 -99.72
C ARG A 11 -31.01 -1.94 -98.42
N GLN A 12 -31.97 -2.87 -98.43
CA GLN A 12 -32.72 -3.25 -97.22
C GLN A 12 -31.81 -3.94 -96.19
N LYS A 13 -30.82 -4.72 -96.64
CA LYS A 13 -29.82 -5.33 -95.75
C LYS A 13 -28.94 -4.28 -95.08
N MET A 14 -28.51 -3.25 -95.81
CA MET A 14 -27.76 -2.13 -95.22
C MET A 14 -28.60 -1.33 -94.23
N ILE A 15 -29.88 -1.08 -94.52
CA ILE A 15 -30.79 -0.40 -93.59
C ILE A 15 -31.01 -1.24 -92.33
N ASN A 16 -31.26 -2.54 -92.48
CA ASN A 16 -31.43 -3.43 -91.33
C ASN A 16 -30.13 -3.54 -90.51
N LEU A 17 -28.96 -3.56 -91.15
CA LEU A 17 -27.68 -3.54 -90.45
C LEU A 17 -27.48 -2.23 -89.69
N MET A 18 -27.80 -1.08 -90.29
CA MET A 18 -27.78 0.22 -89.60
C MET A 18 -28.73 0.25 -88.41
N TYR A 19 -29.95 -0.28 -88.52
CA TYR A 19 -30.89 -0.34 -87.41
C TYR A 19 -30.40 -1.23 -86.27
N VAL A 20 -29.75 -2.37 -86.58
CA VAL A 20 -29.15 -3.24 -85.57
C VAL A 20 -27.96 -2.56 -84.90
N VAL A 21 -27.12 -1.86 -85.66
CA VAL A 21 -25.98 -1.09 -85.10
C VAL A 21 -26.49 0.07 -84.24
N LEU A 22 -27.51 0.81 -84.67
CA LEU A 22 -28.12 1.90 -83.90
C LEU A 22 -28.79 1.38 -82.61
N MET A 23 -29.55 0.29 -82.70
CA MET A 23 -30.15 -0.36 -81.53
C MET A 23 -29.09 -0.90 -80.57
N ALA A 24 -27.99 -1.46 -81.08
CA ALA A 24 -26.86 -1.89 -80.27
C ALA A 24 -26.16 -0.70 -79.59
N MET A 25 -25.96 0.43 -80.29
CA MET A 25 -25.39 1.66 -79.72
C MET A 25 -26.30 2.27 -78.64
N LEU A 26 -27.60 2.36 -78.88
CA LEU A 26 -28.57 2.84 -77.88
C LEU A 26 -28.65 1.91 -76.66
N ALA A 27 -28.49 0.60 -76.86
CA ALA A 27 -28.47 -0.38 -75.78
C ALA A 27 -27.14 -0.40 -75.00
N LEU A 28 -26.03 0.03 -75.61
CA LEU A 28 -24.73 0.18 -74.94
C LEU A 28 -24.64 1.46 -74.10
N ASN A 29 -25.41 2.50 -74.47
CA ASN A 29 -25.47 3.73 -73.69
C ASN A 29 -26.28 3.52 -72.40
N VAL A 30 -25.69 3.97 -71.29
CA VAL A 30 -26.32 3.91 -69.96
C VAL A 30 -27.47 4.92 -69.90
N SER A 31 -28.58 4.56 -69.25
CA SER A 31 -29.71 5.48 -69.05
C SER A 31 -29.28 6.75 -68.31
N THR A 32 -29.76 7.90 -68.78
CA THR A 32 -29.50 9.22 -68.17
C THR A 32 -29.94 9.28 -66.71
N ASP A 33 -31.01 8.57 -66.33
CA ASP A 33 -31.46 8.48 -64.94
C ASP A 33 -30.46 7.76 -64.02
N VAL A 34 -29.77 6.73 -64.54
CA VAL A 34 -28.73 6.01 -63.81
C VAL A 34 -27.50 6.91 -63.61
N LEU A 35 -27.13 7.67 -64.64
CA LEU A 35 -26.03 8.65 -64.58
C LEU A 35 -26.33 9.80 -63.60
N ASN A 36 -27.58 10.26 -63.54
CA ASN A 36 -28.03 11.22 -62.52
C ASN A 36 -27.98 10.64 -61.10
N GLY A 37 -28.22 9.34 -60.95
CA GLY A 37 -28.00 8.61 -59.70
C GLY A 37 -26.56 8.74 -59.18
N PHE A 38 -25.56 8.64 -60.06
CA PHE A 38 -24.15 8.85 -59.68
C PHE A 38 -23.88 10.28 -59.20
N SER A 39 -24.46 11.30 -59.86
CA SER A 39 -24.34 12.69 -59.40
C SER A 39 -24.93 12.89 -57.99
N LEU A 40 -26.03 12.23 -57.64
CA LEU A 40 -26.60 12.28 -56.29
C LEU A 40 -25.69 11.62 -55.25
N VAL A 41 -25.08 10.48 -55.59
CA VAL A 41 -24.09 9.82 -54.73
C VAL A 41 -22.87 10.71 -54.53
N GLU A 42 -22.37 11.33 -55.60
CA GLU A 42 -21.24 12.25 -55.53
C GLU A 42 -21.55 13.45 -54.62
N GLN A 43 -22.71 14.10 -54.76
CA GLN A 43 -23.12 15.20 -53.87
C GLN A 43 -23.15 14.77 -52.41
N SER A 44 -23.67 13.56 -52.13
CA SER A 44 -23.68 13.00 -50.77
C SER A 44 -22.26 12.76 -50.25
N LEU A 45 -21.36 12.20 -51.06
CA LEU A 45 -19.96 11.99 -50.71
C LEU A 45 -19.22 13.32 -50.48
N ASN A 46 -19.46 14.34 -51.29
CA ASN A 46 -18.90 15.67 -51.11
C ASN A 46 -19.35 16.29 -49.79
N ARG A 47 -20.63 16.14 -49.42
CA ARG A 47 -21.14 16.61 -48.12
C ARG A 47 -20.50 15.88 -46.94
N THR A 48 -20.36 14.55 -47.03
CA THR A 48 -19.69 13.73 -45.99
C THR A 48 -18.22 14.11 -45.86
N THR A 49 -17.53 14.29 -46.99
CA THR A 49 -16.13 14.71 -47.06
C THR A 49 -15.93 16.09 -46.45
N SER A 50 -16.81 17.05 -46.75
CA SER A 50 -16.78 18.40 -46.15
C SER A 50 -16.99 18.34 -44.64
N SER A 51 -17.94 17.53 -44.17
CA SER A 51 -18.20 17.33 -42.73
C SER A 51 -17.00 16.71 -42.02
N ALA A 52 -16.38 15.68 -42.61
CA ALA A 52 -15.17 15.06 -42.08
C ALA A 52 -13.99 16.05 -42.05
N THR A 53 -13.84 16.88 -43.08
CA THR A 53 -12.80 17.91 -43.15
C THR A 53 -12.95 18.94 -42.02
N LEU A 54 -14.18 19.42 -41.77
CA LEU A 54 -14.47 20.33 -40.65
C LEU A 54 -14.18 19.68 -39.29
N SER A 55 -14.57 18.41 -39.12
CA SER A 55 -14.29 17.65 -37.91
C SER A 55 -12.78 17.50 -37.66
N ASN A 56 -12.03 17.12 -38.70
CA ASN A 56 -10.58 16.98 -38.63
C ASN A 56 -9.90 18.33 -38.32
N GLN A 57 -10.38 19.43 -38.90
CA GLN A 57 -9.86 20.77 -38.63
C GLN A 57 -10.06 21.16 -37.15
N ALA A 58 -11.23 20.89 -36.56
CA ALA A 58 -11.47 21.15 -35.15
C ALA A 58 -10.52 20.35 -34.23
N ILE A 59 -10.16 19.12 -34.63
CA ILE A 59 -9.17 18.31 -33.92
C ILE A 59 -7.77 18.93 -34.03
N TYR A 60 -7.35 19.39 -35.22
CA TYR A 60 -6.08 20.09 -35.39
C TYR A 60 -5.99 21.37 -34.54
N ASP A 61 -7.06 22.15 -34.50
CA ASP A 61 -7.13 23.37 -33.67
C ASP A 61 -7.01 23.05 -32.17
N ASN A 62 -7.59 21.92 -31.74
CA ASN A 62 -7.42 21.42 -30.36
C ASN A 62 -5.97 21.04 -30.07
N PHE A 63 -5.30 20.32 -30.98
CA PHE A 63 -3.87 20.01 -30.86
C PHE A 63 -3.02 21.27 -30.71
N GLU A 64 -3.30 22.35 -31.45
CA GLU A 64 -2.60 23.63 -31.32
C GLU A 64 -2.82 24.30 -29.97
N SER A 65 -4.05 24.25 -29.45
CA SER A 65 -4.38 24.75 -28.11
C SER A 65 -3.65 23.96 -27.01
N GLN A 66 -3.62 22.63 -27.12
CA GLN A 66 -2.90 21.76 -26.19
C GLN A 66 -1.38 21.94 -26.27
N LEU A 67 -0.83 22.18 -27.47
CA LEU A 67 0.59 22.44 -27.66
C LEU A 67 1.03 23.74 -26.95
N LYS A 68 0.20 24.80 -27.01
CA LYS A 68 0.45 26.05 -26.27
C LYS A 68 0.47 25.82 -24.75
N SER A 69 -0.35 24.91 -24.25
CA SER A 69 -0.47 24.60 -22.82
C SER A 69 0.64 23.67 -22.31
N ASN A 70 1.00 22.64 -23.09
CA ASN A 70 2.02 21.65 -22.69
C ASN A 70 2.93 21.24 -23.86
N PRO A 71 3.93 22.07 -24.20
CA PRO A 71 4.79 21.83 -25.36
C PRO A 71 5.63 20.55 -25.24
N ALA A 72 6.07 20.18 -24.04
CA ALA A 72 6.97 19.04 -23.84
C ALA A 72 6.30 17.69 -24.14
N LYS A 73 5.00 17.56 -23.84
CA LYS A 73 4.24 16.31 -24.02
C LYS A 73 3.57 16.23 -25.39
N VAL A 74 3.05 17.36 -25.88
CA VAL A 74 2.16 17.38 -27.06
C VAL A 74 2.94 17.46 -28.38
N LYS A 75 4.17 17.98 -28.36
CA LYS A 75 4.96 18.20 -29.59
C LYS A 75 5.13 16.95 -30.46
N GLU A 76 5.47 15.81 -29.87
CA GLU A 76 5.63 14.55 -30.62
C GLU A 76 4.33 14.13 -31.34
N TRP A 77 3.19 14.26 -30.66
CA TRP A 77 1.87 13.91 -31.21
C TRP A 77 1.40 14.94 -32.24
N TYR A 78 1.70 16.22 -32.02
CA TYR A 78 1.46 17.28 -32.98
C TYR A 78 2.25 17.04 -34.27
N ASP A 79 3.53 16.69 -34.19
CA ASP A 79 4.37 16.40 -35.35
C ASP A 79 3.80 15.19 -36.14
N LYS A 80 3.31 14.15 -35.44
CA LYS A 80 2.60 13.02 -36.06
C LYS A 80 1.29 13.45 -36.73
N ALA A 81 0.48 14.29 -36.08
CA ALA A 81 -0.76 14.79 -36.64
C ALA A 81 -0.51 15.65 -37.91
N GLN A 82 0.50 16.51 -37.89
CA GLN A 82 0.90 17.30 -39.07
C GLN A 82 1.42 16.42 -40.21
N TYR A 83 2.14 15.35 -39.87
CA TYR A 83 2.56 14.37 -40.87
C TYR A 83 1.37 13.69 -41.55
N VAL A 84 0.36 13.28 -40.76
CA VAL A 84 -0.90 12.68 -41.26
C VAL A 84 -1.62 13.66 -42.17
N LYS A 85 -1.82 14.91 -41.74
CA LYS A 85 -2.43 15.98 -42.55
C LYS A 85 -1.79 16.07 -43.94
N ARG A 86 -0.46 16.16 -43.98
CA ARG A 86 0.30 16.30 -45.22
C ARG A 86 0.11 15.12 -46.17
N ILE A 87 0.16 13.88 -45.67
CA ILE A 87 -0.01 12.70 -46.53
C ILE A 87 -1.47 12.55 -47.00
N SER A 88 -2.44 12.89 -46.16
CA SER A 88 -3.87 12.87 -46.50
C SER A 88 -4.20 13.93 -47.54
N ASP A 89 -3.74 15.16 -47.34
CA ASP A 89 -3.91 16.27 -48.29
C ASP A 89 -3.27 15.95 -49.65
N SER A 90 -2.08 15.34 -49.64
CA SER A 90 -1.41 14.94 -50.88
C SER A 90 -2.25 13.97 -51.71
N LEU A 91 -2.82 12.92 -51.11
CA LEU A 91 -3.64 11.94 -51.83
C LEU A 91 -5.01 12.53 -52.21
N TYR A 92 -5.61 13.32 -51.33
CA TYR A 92 -6.88 14.01 -51.56
C TYR A 92 -6.81 14.96 -52.77
N ASN A 93 -5.77 15.80 -52.80
CA ASN A 93 -5.55 16.76 -53.88
C ASN A 93 -5.17 16.07 -55.18
N TYR A 94 -4.42 14.96 -55.11
CA TYR A 94 -4.11 14.15 -56.29
C TYR A 94 -5.38 13.54 -56.90
N ALA A 95 -6.28 12.98 -56.09
CA ALA A 95 -7.58 12.51 -56.56
C ALA A 95 -8.43 13.67 -57.14
N ALA A 96 -8.38 14.87 -56.54
CA ALA A 96 -9.08 16.05 -57.07
C ALA A 96 -8.57 16.45 -58.45
N ALA A 97 -7.24 16.46 -58.64
CA ALA A 97 -6.62 16.77 -59.93
C ALA A 97 -7.05 15.76 -61.01
N LEU A 98 -7.07 14.46 -60.68
CA LEU A 98 -7.53 13.42 -61.62
C LEU A 98 -9.01 13.59 -61.99
N LYS A 99 -9.88 13.99 -61.06
CA LYS A 99 -11.29 14.31 -61.38
C LYS A 99 -11.38 15.42 -62.42
N ILE A 100 -10.60 16.50 -62.24
CA ILE A 100 -10.58 17.64 -63.17
C ILE A 100 -10.05 17.21 -64.53
N GLU A 101 -8.96 16.44 -64.59
CA GLU A 101 -8.39 15.94 -65.85
C GLU A 101 -9.38 15.06 -66.62
N ILE A 102 -10.06 14.13 -65.94
CA ILE A 102 -11.06 13.25 -66.57
C ILE A 102 -12.24 14.07 -67.12
N VAL A 103 -12.73 15.05 -66.36
CA VAL A 103 -13.87 15.88 -66.81
C VAL A 103 -13.46 16.79 -67.97
N LYS A 104 -12.24 17.33 -67.96
CA LYS A 104 -11.74 18.13 -69.08
C LYS A 104 -11.54 17.32 -70.36
N GLU A 105 -11.13 16.06 -70.23
CA GLU A 105 -11.02 15.17 -71.38
C GLU A 105 -12.40 14.87 -72.00
N ALA A 106 -13.46 14.80 -71.17
CA ALA A 106 -14.82 14.52 -71.61
C ALA A 106 -15.58 15.75 -72.15
N ASP A 107 -15.52 16.88 -71.44
CA ASP A 107 -16.33 18.08 -71.71
C ASP A 107 -15.54 19.21 -72.42
N GLY A 108 -14.21 19.09 -72.51
CA GLY A 108 -13.31 20.12 -73.04
C GLY A 108 -12.65 20.99 -71.96
N GLU A 109 -11.89 22.03 -72.36
CA GLU A 109 -11.06 22.81 -71.41
C GLU A 109 -11.85 23.49 -70.28
N ASP A 110 -13.13 23.83 -70.53
CA ASP A 110 -14.06 24.47 -69.58
C ASP A 110 -14.88 23.46 -68.75
N GLY A 111 -14.51 22.16 -68.76
CA GLY A 111 -15.21 21.12 -68.02
C GLY A 111 -15.24 21.37 -66.50
N ASP A 112 -16.42 21.24 -65.89
CA ASP A 112 -16.66 21.43 -64.45
C ASP A 112 -17.07 20.11 -63.78
N VAL A 113 -16.34 19.75 -62.72
CA VAL A 113 -16.60 18.56 -61.92
C VAL A 113 -18.00 18.57 -61.29
N GLN A 114 -18.57 19.74 -60.97
CA GLN A 114 -19.91 19.83 -60.41
C GLN A 114 -21.02 19.70 -61.46
N ASN A 115 -20.71 19.91 -62.73
CA ASN A 115 -21.68 19.91 -63.82
C ASN A 115 -21.12 19.25 -65.09
N ILE A 116 -20.91 17.95 -65.01
CA ILE A 116 -20.43 17.12 -66.12
C ILE A 116 -21.52 17.00 -67.19
N GLN A 117 -21.21 17.33 -68.44
CA GLN A 117 -22.13 17.24 -69.57
C GLN A 117 -22.13 15.84 -70.18
N ASN A 118 -20.96 15.31 -70.55
CA ASN A 118 -20.77 14.01 -71.18
C ASN A 118 -20.55 12.91 -70.13
N LYS A 119 -21.54 12.70 -69.26
CA LYS A 119 -21.46 11.75 -68.12
C LYS A 119 -21.28 10.30 -68.54
N GLU A 120 -21.77 9.97 -69.73
CA GLU A 120 -21.77 8.64 -70.34
C GLU A 120 -20.45 8.28 -71.04
N ASP A 121 -19.53 9.23 -71.22
CA ASP A 121 -18.27 8.99 -71.93
C ASP A 121 -17.46 7.88 -71.22
N LEU A 122 -17.08 6.86 -71.98
CA LEU A 122 -16.35 5.67 -71.51
C LEU A 122 -14.84 5.77 -71.78
N GLU A 123 -14.43 6.71 -72.62
CA GLU A 123 -13.06 6.83 -73.12
C GLU A 123 -12.23 7.79 -72.27
N ALA A 124 -12.80 8.92 -71.82
CA ALA A 124 -12.06 9.94 -71.06
C ALA A 124 -11.35 9.38 -69.81
N ALA A 125 -12.07 8.61 -68.97
CA ALA A 125 -11.47 7.98 -67.80
C ALA A 125 -10.39 6.94 -68.16
N THR A 126 -10.65 6.16 -69.22
CA THR A 126 -9.71 5.16 -69.76
C THR A 126 -8.43 5.85 -70.25
N HIS A 127 -8.54 6.96 -70.96
CA HIS A 127 -7.41 7.70 -71.51
C HIS A 127 -6.52 8.28 -70.39
N ILE A 128 -7.09 9.00 -69.44
CA ILE A 128 -6.32 9.60 -68.33
C ILE A 128 -5.69 8.54 -67.41
N MET A 129 -6.42 7.46 -67.12
CA MET A 129 -5.97 6.48 -66.13
C MET A 129 -5.07 5.39 -66.72
N LEU A 130 -5.27 5.01 -67.99
CA LEU A 130 -4.66 3.81 -68.60
C LEU A 130 -3.84 4.11 -69.87
N ALA A 131 -3.67 5.37 -70.28
CA ALA A 131 -2.87 5.72 -71.45
C ALA A 131 -1.44 5.10 -71.40
N PRO A 132 -0.94 4.53 -72.50
CA PRO A 132 0.43 4.02 -72.56
C PRO A 132 1.45 5.12 -72.23
N LYS A 133 2.29 4.90 -71.21
CA LYS A 133 3.32 5.81 -70.67
C LYS A 133 2.84 7.08 -69.95
N ARG A 134 1.59 7.50 -70.09
CA ARG A 134 1.03 8.70 -69.42
C ARG A 134 -0.11 8.41 -68.43
N GLY A 135 -0.58 7.17 -68.36
CA GLY A 135 -1.67 6.77 -67.48
C GLY A 135 -1.36 7.01 -66.02
N GLN A 136 -2.26 7.72 -65.33
CA GLN A 136 -2.09 8.09 -63.92
C GLN A 136 -2.55 6.99 -62.93
N GLY A 137 -3.19 5.92 -63.44
CA GLY A 137 -3.75 4.87 -62.60
C GLY A 137 -2.70 4.11 -61.79
N GLU A 138 -1.53 3.83 -62.36
CA GLU A 138 -0.46 3.12 -61.65
C GLU A 138 0.09 3.99 -60.50
N GLN A 139 0.27 5.27 -60.75
CA GLN A 139 0.69 6.24 -59.72
C GLN A 139 -0.36 6.36 -58.61
N LEU A 140 -1.66 6.40 -58.97
CA LEU A 140 -2.75 6.41 -57.98
C LEU A 140 -2.75 5.15 -57.12
N TYR A 141 -2.58 3.98 -57.74
CA TYR A 141 -2.48 2.71 -57.01
C TYR A 141 -1.32 2.72 -55.99
N HIS A 142 -0.14 3.20 -56.37
CA HIS A 142 0.98 3.31 -55.46
C HIS A 142 0.74 4.35 -54.37
N ALA A 143 0.12 5.49 -54.69
CA ALA A 143 -0.21 6.53 -53.73
C ALA A 143 -1.20 6.02 -52.66
N ILE A 144 -2.25 5.31 -53.07
CA ILE A 144 -3.23 4.68 -52.15
C ILE A 144 -2.54 3.68 -51.23
N ASN A 145 -1.72 2.79 -51.80
CA ASN A 145 -1.02 1.77 -51.01
C ASN A 145 0.00 2.37 -50.02
N SER A 146 0.74 3.40 -50.44
CA SER A 146 1.68 4.09 -49.58
C SER A 146 0.96 4.81 -48.43
N TYR A 147 -0.15 5.49 -48.74
CA TYR A 147 -0.99 6.15 -47.75
C TYR A 147 -1.57 5.14 -46.75
N ARG A 148 -2.18 4.06 -47.24
CA ARG A 148 -2.76 2.99 -46.42
C ARG A 148 -1.74 2.42 -45.45
N ASN A 149 -0.55 2.05 -45.92
CA ASN A 149 0.48 1.46 -45.06
C ASN A 149 0.93 2.43 -43.96
N ARG A 150 1.17 3.71 -44.31
CA ARG A 150 1.57 4.74 -43.35
C ARG A 150 0.49 5.05 -42.30
N ILE A 151 -0.79 5.03 -42.70
CA ILE A 151 -1.91 5.25 -41.78
C ILE A 151 -2.10 4.07 -40.83
N LEU A 152 -1.98 2.83 -41.32
CA LEU A 152 -2.13 1.63 -40.49
C LEU A 152 -1.04 1.50 -39.42
N GLU A 153 0.15 2.08 -39.65
CA GLU A 153 1.22 2.17 -38.65
C GLU A 153 0.89 3.15 -37.51
N MET A 154 0.00 4.11 -37.73
CA MET A 154 -0.34 5.17 -36.77
C MET A 154 -1.55 4.85 -35.89
N ILE A 155 -2.22 3.73 -36.15
CA ILE A 155 -3.40 3.26 -35.40
C ILE A 155 -2.95 2.11 -34.51
N ASP A 156 -3.53 1.98 -33.33
CA ASP A 156 -3.28 0.83 -32.45
C ASP A 156 -4.44 -0.18 -32.46
N ASP A 157 -5.68 0.30 -32.56
CA ASP A 157 -6.88 -0.54 -32.51
C ASP A 157 -6.97 -1.50 -33.71
N PRO A 158 -6.97 -2.83 -33.50
CA PRO A 158 -7.07 -3.81 -34.57
C PRO A 158 -8.40 -3.74 -35.32
N ALA A 159 -9.50 -3.31 -34.70
CA ALA A 159 -10.79 -3.18 -35.36
C ALA A 159 -10.78 -2.03 -36.38
N GLN A 160 -10.36 -0.83 -35.95
CA GLN A 160 -10.16 0.33 -36.83
C GLN A 160 -9.17 0.04 -37.96
N LYS A 161 -8.04 -0.64 -37.67
CA LYS A 161 -7.09 -1.06 -38.71
C LYS A 161 -7.75 -1.87 -39.81
N LYS A 162 -8.60 -2.84 -39.44
CA LYS A 162 -9.29 -3.70 -40.40
C LYS A 162 -10.28 -2.91 -41.26
N ILE A 163 -11.00 -1.96 -40.68
CA ILE A 163 -11.95 -1.10 -41.40
C ILE A 163 -11.21 -0.24 -42.42
N ILE A 164 -10.15 0.46 -42.02
CA ILE A 164 -9.41 1.35 -42.91
C ILE A 164 -8.67 0.58 -44.01
N ALA A 165 -8.09 -0.58 -43.67
CA ALA A 165 -7.48 -1.47 -44.64
C ALA A 165 -8.49 -1.95 -45.71
N GLY A 166 -9.74 -2.20 -45.30
CA GLY A 166 -10.84 -2.55 -46.19
C GLY A 166 -11.31 -1.40 -47.07
N ASN A 167 -11.53 -0.21 -46.50
CA ASN A 167 -12.00 0.97 -47.24
C ASN A 167 -11.02 1.40 -48.33
N LEU A 168 -9.71 1.33 -48.05
CA LEU A 168 -8.61 1.67 -48.97
C LEU A 168 -8.05 0.43 -49.68
N SER A 169 -8.82 -0.66 -49.78
CA SER A 169 -8.37 -1.87 -50.45
C SER A 169 -8.23 -1.66 -51.95
N THR A 170 -7.11 -2.12 -52.50
CA THR A 170 -6.84 -2.17 -53.94
C THR A 170 -6.86 -3.61 -54.46
N GLU A 171 -7.55 -4.52 -53.76
CA GLU A 171 -7.71 -5.91 -54.16
C GLU A 171 -8.80 -6.05 -55.24
N VAL A 172 -8.52 -6.85 -56.26
CA VAL A 172 -9.45 -7.11 -57.36
C VAL A 172 -10.09 -8.49 -57.16
N PRO A 173 -11.43 -8.63 -57.29
CA PRO A 173 -12.08 -9.93 -57.22
C PRO A 173 -11.52 -10.93 -58.25
N LYS A 174 -11.38 -12.19 -57.86
CA LYS A 174 -10.79 -13.25 -58.72
C LYS A 174 -11.81 -13.95 -59.64
N GLU A 175 -13.02 -13.43 -59.75
CA GLU A 175 -14.15 -14.07 -60.46
C GLU A 175 -14.73 -13.15 -61.54
N GLY A 176 -15.28 -13.73 -62.61
CA GLY A 176 -16.03 -13.02 -63.66
C GLY A 176 -15.18 -12.14 -64.58
N GLN A 177 -15.71 -10.97 -64.98
CA GLN A 177 -15.08 -10.00 -65.89
C GLN A 177 -13.79 -9.35 -65.33
N ALA A 178 -13.48 -9.61 -64.05
CA ALA A 178 -12.26 -9.15 -63.39
C ALA A 178 -11.04 -10.07 -63.64
N LEU A 179 -11.25 -11.23 -64.27
CA LEU A 179 -10.17 -12.19 -64.52
C LEU A 179 -9.07 -11.56 -65.40
N ARG A 180 -7.84 -11.48 -64.87
CA ARG A 180 -6.63 -10.93 -65.53
C ARG A 180 -6.54 -9.40 -65.67
N LYS A 181 -7.44 -8.62 -65.04
CA LYS A 181 -7.30 -7.15 -64.99
C LYS A 181 -6.48 -6.71 -63.77
N ASN A 182 -5.60 -5.74 -63.97
CA ASN A 182 -4.97 -5.02 -62.85
C ASN A 182 -5.98 -4.07 -62.19
N TRP A 183 -5.71 -3.59 -60.97
CA TRP A 183 -6.65 -2.74 -60.23
C TRP A 183 -7.10 -1.50 -61.01
N GLN A 184 -6.17 -0.83 -61.70
CA GLN A 184 -6.50 0.36 -62.49
C GLN A 184 -7.47 0.03 -63.63
N GLN A 185 -7.22 -1.08 -64.32
CA GLN A 185 -8.06 -1.55 -65.43
C GLN A 185 -9.44 -1.94 -64.91
N TYR A 186 -9.50 -2.66 -63.79
CA TYR A 186 -10.76 -3.04 -63.18
C TYR A 186 -11.61 -1.83 -62.76
N MET A 187 -10.98 -0.77 -62.26
CA MET A 187 -11.67 0.40 -61.73
C MET A 187 -12.00 1.49 -62.77
N PHE A 188 -11.24 1.59 -63.87
CA PHE A 188 -11.34 2.74 -64.79
C PHE A 188 -11.44 2.37 -66.28
N GLU A 189 -11.32 1.11 -66.68
CA GLU A 189 -11.46 0.71 -68.09
C GLU A 189 -12.93 0.70 -68.52
N SER A 190 -13.26 1.44 -69.59
CA SER A 190 -14.61 1.57 -70.13
C SER A 190 -15.64 1.98 -69.08
N MET A 191 -15.22 2.78 -68.09
CA MET A 191 -16.08 3.32 -67.04
C MET A 191 -16.63 4.68 -67.46
N PRO A 192 -17.94 4.93 -67.30
CA PRO A 192 -18.51 6.25 -67.49
C PRO A 192 -17.81 7.29 -66.62
N VAL A 193 -17.58 8.49 -67.15
CA VAL A 193 -16.98 9.61 -66.41
C VAL A 193 -17.68 9.86 -65.08
N ALA A 194 -19.01 9.84 -65.05
CA ALA A 194 -19.76 10.02 -63.80
C ALA A 194 -19.42 8.97 -62.74
N ALA A 195 -19.18 7.71 -63.13
CA ALA A 195 -18.78 6.65 -62.22
C ALA A 195 -17.33 6.81 -61.77
N ALA A 196 -16.40 7.13 -62.68
CA ALA A 196 -14.99 7.37 -62.36
C ALA A 196 -14.81 8.53 -61.36
N VAL A 197 -15.50 9.65 -61.59
CA VAL A 197 -15.53 10.83 -60.70
C VAL A 197 -16.12 10.47 -59.33
N THR A 198 -17.18 9.66 -59.29
CA THR A 198 -17.79 9.18 -58.04
C THR A 198 -16.82 8.29 -57.24
N LEU A 199 -16.08 7.39 -57.90
CA LEU A 199 -15.07 6.54 -57.26
C LEU A 199 -13.92 7.36 -56.66
N LEU A 200 -13.43 8.37 -57.38
CA LEU A 200 -12.41 9.28 -56.86
C LEU A 200 -12.94 10.11 -55.68
N SER A 201 -14.21 10.52 -55.71
CA SER A 201 -14.87 11.21 -54.58
C SER A 201 -15.02 10.29 -53.36
N LYS A 202 -15.31 9.01 -53.58
CA LYS A 202 -15.33 7.99 -52.51
C LYS A 202 -13.95 7.83 -51.88
N LEU A 203 -12.89 7.77 -52.71
CA LEU A 203 -11.52 7.74 -52.21
C LEU A 203 -11.18 8.98 -51.36
N GLN A 204 -11.58 10.17 -51.81
CA GLN A 204 -11.41 11.40 -51.04
C GLN A 204 -12.12 11.35 -49.67
N SER A 205 -13.34 10.81 -49.63
CA SER A 205 -14.09 10.59 -48.38
C SER A 205 -13.37 9.61 -47.46
N ASP A 206 -12.88 8.48 -47.98
CA ASP A 206 -12.15 7.48 -47.19
C ASP A 206 -10.85 8.03 -46.61
N VAL A 207 -10.14 8.87 -47.38
CA VAL A 207 -8.91 9.53 -46.93
C VAL A 207 -9.20 10.44 -45.73
N ARG A 208 -10.25 11.27 -45.79
CA ARG A 208 -10.65 12.15 -44.69
C ARG A 208 -11.16 11.38 -43.48
N TYR A 209 -11.88 10.28 -43.71
CA TYR A 209 -12.31 9.40 -42.63
C TYR A 209 -11.10 8.75 -41.92
N ALA A 210 -10.17 8.16 -42.68
CA ALA A 210 -8.97 7.53 -42.12
C ALA A 210 -8.06 8.53 -41.39
N GLU A 211 -7.93 9.75 -41.90
CA GLU A 211 -7.27 10.87 -41.21
C GLU A 211 -7.92 11.13 -39.84
N GLY A 212 -9.24 11.26 -39.79
CA GLY A 212 -9.98 11.53 -38.56
C GLY A 212 -9.80 10.45 -37.50
N GLU A 213 -9.84 9.17 -37.88
CA GLU A 213 -9.62 8.05 -36.96
C GLU A 213 -8.21 8.07 -36.35
N VAL A 214 -7.18 8.35 -37.15
CA VAL A 214 -5.81 8.52 -36.64
C VAL A 214 -5.75 9.69 -35.67
N LEU A 215 -6.34 10.83 -36.02
CA LEU A 215 -6.34 12.01 -35.16
C LEU A 215 -7.02 11.75 -33.80
N HIS A 216 -8.15 11.03 -33.80
CA HIS A 216 -8.81 10.61 -32.57
C HIS A 216 -7.92 9.69 -31.71
N SER A 217 -7.21 8.74 -32.34
CA SER A 217 -6.25 7.88 -31.65
C SER A 217 -5.08 8.66 -31.06
N LEU A 218 -4.54 9.63 -31.81
CA LEU A 218 -3.45 10.50 -31.35
C LEU A 218 -3.88 11.38 -30.16
N ILE A 219 -5.11 11.92 -30.15
CA ILE A 219 -5.65 12.68 -29.01
C ILE A 219 -5.84 11.79 -27.79
N ALA A 220 -6.45 10.61 -27.96
CA ALA A 220 -6.68 9.68 -26.85
C ALA A 220 -5.35 9.33 -26.15
N ASN A 221 -4.27 9.19 -26.92
CA ASN A 221 -2.94 8.92 -26.40
C ASN A 221 -2.31 10.11 -25.63
N ILE A 222 -2.78 11.34 -25.82
CA ILE A 222 -2.40 12.50 -24.99
C ILE A 222 -3.12 12.45 -23.64
N ASP A 223 -4.43 12.20 -23.64
CA ASP A 223 -5.29 12.23 -22.45
C ASP A 223 -5.03 11.08 -21.47
N VAL A 224 -4.68 9.89 -21.98
CA VAL A 224 -4.36 8.69 -21.16
C VAL A 224 -3.12 8.89 -20.25
N LYS A 225 -2.36 9.97 -20.43
CA LYS A 225 -1.11 10.26 -19.69
C LYS A 225 -1.24 11.24 -18.51
N ASP A 226 -2.44 11.61 -18.05
CA ASP A 226 -2.56 12.63 -16.99
C ASP A 226 -2.30 12.12 -15.55
N ILE A 227 -2.53 10.85 -15.22
CA ILE A 227 -1.93 10.15 -14.07
C ILE A 227 -1.80 8.67 -14.43
N ARG A 228 -0.58 8.15 -14.58
CA ARG A 228 -0.36 6.74 -14.91
C ARG A 228 -0.46 5.89 -13.65
N VAL A 229 -1.55 5.15 -13.50
CA VAL A 229 -1.61 4.03 -12.55
C VAL A 229 -0.88 2.86 -13.19
N ASN A 230 0.39 2.67 -12.83
CA ASN A 230 1.21 1.57 -13.35
C ASN A 230 1.16 0.33 -12.45
N GLU A 231 0.85 0.52 -11.16
CA GLU A 231 0.88 -0.54 -10.16
C GLU A 231 -0.32 -0.42 -9.22
N LEU A 232 -1.07 -1.52 -9.07
CA LEU A 232 -2.19 -1.64 -8.14
C LEU A 232 -1.76 -2.55 -6.99
N ASN A 233 -1.61 -1.98 -5.81
CA ASN A 233 -1.20 -2.70 -4.61
C ASN A 233 -2.33 -2.70 -3.58
N ALA A 234 -2.61 -3.87 -3.00
CA ALA A 234 -3.52 -3.98 -1.86
C ALA A 234 -2.75 -3.76 -0.56
N TYR A 235 -3.25 -2.86 0.28
CA TYR A 235 -2.66 -2.57 1.58
C TYR A 235 -3.68 -2.86 2.69
N VAL A 236 -3.18 -3.47 3.77
CA VAL A 236 -3.94 -3.70 4.99
C VAL A 236 -3.44 -2.73 6.05
N ILE A 237 -4.32 -1.87 6.53
CA ILE A 237 -4.03 -0.87 7.56
C ILE A 237 -4.71 -1.33 8.86
N PRO A 238 -3.99 -2.03 9.76
CA PRO A 238 -4.55 -2.44 11.05
C PRO A 238 -4.71 -1.24 11.96
N GLN A 239 -5.77 -1.22 12.78
CA GLN A 239 -5.91 -0.23 13.86
C GLN A 239 -4.86 -0.45 14.97
N SER A 240 -4.50 -1.70 15.25
CA SER A 240 -3.40 -2.10 16.12
C SER A 240 -2.71 -3.34 15.56
N GLN A 241 -1.38 -3.36 15.55
CA GLN A 241 -0.60 -4.53 15.16
C GLN A 241 -0.48 -5.56 16.29
N THR A 242 -0.72 -5.16 17.54
CA THR A 242 -0.68 -6.04 18.71
C THR A 242 -2.08 -6.18 19.28
N VAL A 243 -2.57 -7.43 19.34
CA VAL A 243 -3.87 -7.77 19.90
C VAL A 243 -3.70 -8.83 20.99
N VAL A 244 -4.47 -8.67 22.09
CA VAL A 244 -4.53 -9.67 23.16
C VAL A 244 -5.44 -10.81 22.72
N GLN A 245 -5.15 -12.04 23.15
CA GLN A 245 -5.99 -13.21 22.89
C GLN A 245 -7.44 -12.95 23.36
N GLY A 246 -8.41 -13.21 22.48
CA GLY A 246 -9.84 -12.90 22.71
C GLY A 246 -10.26 -11.47 22.36
N GLY A 247 -9.32 -10.58 21.99
CA GLY A 247 -9.61 -9.25 21.48
C GLY A 247 -10.04 -9.23 20.01
N LYS A 248 -10.66 -8.13 19.56
CA LYS A 248 -11.09 -7.93 18.16
C LYS A 248 -9.93 -7.36 17.34
N PHE A 249 -9.52 -8.07 16.28
CA PHE A 249 -8.63 -7.51 15.26
C PHE A 249 -9.46 -6.72 14.23
N SER A 250 -9.17 -5.43 14.09
CA SER A 250 -9.82 -4.53 13.13
C SER A 250 -8.78 -3.93 12.18
N ALA A 251 -8.99 -4.08 10.88
CA ALA A 251 -8.12 -3.53 9.85
C ALA A 251 -8.94 -3.01 8.66
N GLN A 252 -8.48 -1.93 8.05
CA GLN A 252 -9.03 -1.41 6.81
C GLN A 252 -8.21 -1.95 5.64
N ILE A 253 -8.88 -2.53 4.64
CA ILE A 253 -8.23 -3.05 3.44
C ILE A 253 -8.51 -2.04 2.32
N ILE A 254 -7.44 -1.51 1.72
CA ILE A 254 -7.54 -0.53 0.63
C ILE A 254 -6.74 -1.00 -0.58
N MET A 255 -7.19 -0.61 -1.76
CA MET A 255 -6.42 -0.72 -2.98
C MET A 255 -5.79 0.65 -3.27
N ALA A 256 -4.47 0.69 -3.38
CA ALA A 256 -3.74 1.90 -3.74
C ALA A 256 -3.17 1.76 -5.14
N ALA A 257 -3.52 2.73 -5.97
CA ALA A 257 -2.92 2.96 -7.28
C ALA A 257 -1.66 3.80 -7.10
N VAL A 258 -0.50 3.28 -7.54
CA VAL A 258 0.79 3.98 -7.44
C VAL A 258 1.34 4.23 -8.84
N ASP A 259 1.78 5.48 -9.09
CA ASP A 259 2.59 5.82 -10.26
C ASP A 259 4.08 5.63 -9.90
N THR A 260 4.72 4.66 -10.54
CA THR A 260 6.15 4.36 -10.33
C THR A 260 7.07 5.38 -11.00
N THR A 261 6.55 6.16 -11.96
CA THR A 261 7.25 7.12 -12.81
C THR A 261 7.34 8.49 -12.15
N ASN A 262 6.21 9.03 -11.69
CA ASN A 262 6.12 10.30 -10.98
C ASN A 262 6.01 10.04 -9.47
N ARG A 263 7.17 9.91 -8.83
CA ARG A 263 7.22 9.70 -7.37
C ARG A 263 6.99 11.02 -6.64
N PRO A 264 5.94 11.12 -5.80
CA PRO A 264 5.65 12.36 -5.11
C PRO A 264 6.70 12.66 -4.04
N VAL A 265 6.87 13.93 -3.73
CA VAL A 265 7.71 14.37 -2.61
C VAL A 265 6.86 14.36 -1.35
N ILE A 266 7.30 13.62 -0.34
CA ILE A 266 6.60 13.50 0.94
C ILE A 266 7.27 14.46 1.93
N TYR A 267 6.47 15.24 2.64
CA TYR A 267 6.91 16.16 3.68
C TYR A 267 6.38 15.72 5.03
N ILE A 268 7.28 15.62 6.02
CA ILE A 268 6.95 15.29 7.41
C ILE A 268 7.63 16.34 8.28
N GLY A 269 6.86 17.02 9.14
CA GLY A 269 7.41 18.09 9.99
C GLY A 269 8.06 19.25 9.21
N GLY A 270 7.59 19.51 7.98
CA GLY A 270 8.12 20.58 7.11
C GLY A 270 9.43 20.24 6.37
N ARG A 271 9.95 19.02 6.52
CA ARG A 271 11.15 18.55 5.79
C ARG A 271 10.79 17.50 4.74
N PRO A 272 11.34 17.58 3.52
CA PRO A 272 11.14 16.55 2.51
C PRO A 272 11.91 15.28 2.90
N ILE A 273 11.26 14.13 2.76
CA ILE A 273 11.91 12.83 2.93
C ILE A 273 12.29 12.25 1.57
N THR A 274 13.59 12.02 1.36
CA THR A 274 14.11 11.37 0.16
C THR A 274 14.27 9.88 0.43
N SER A 275 13.17 9.15 0.51
CA SER A 275 13.18 7.69 0.69
C SER A 275 12.89 6.98 -0.62
N LYS A 276 13.71 5.98 -0.98
CA LYS A 276 13.60 5.20 -2.23
C LYS A 276 12.29 4.41 -2.37
N LYS A 277 11.39 4.41 -1.37
CA LYS A 277 10.06 3.75 -1.41
C LYS A 277 8.98 4.49 -0.59
N GLY A 278 9.19 5.76 -0.25
CA GLY A 278 8.26 6.49 0.64
C GLY A 278 8.22 5.97 2.08
N ILE A 279 9.25 5.22 2.50
CA ILE A 279 9.37 4.69 3.86
C ILE A 279 9.91 5.77 4.78
N TYR A 280 9.20 6.04 5.88
CA TYR A 280 9.63 6.93 6.96
C TYR A 280 10.05 6.10 8.17
N GLU A 281 11.28 6.30 8.64
CA GLU A 281 11.83 5.64 9.84
C GLU A 281 12.35 6.70 10.81
N THR A 282 12.00 6.56 12.08
CA THR A 282 12.51 7.42 13.16
C THR A 282 12.75 6.60 14.41
N ILE A 283 13.79 6.95 15.17
CA ILE A 283 14.08 6.32 16.44
C ILE A 283 13.11 6.89 17.49
N CYS A 284 12.32 6.01 18.10
CA CYS A 284 11.35 6.37 19.13
C CYS A 284 12.00 6.30 20.52
N SER A 285 12.53 7.42 21.03
CA SER A 285 13.28 7.48 22.30
C SER A 285 12.42 7.72 23.55
N LYS A 286 11.19 8.21 23.38
CA LYS A 286 10.28 8.53 24.48
C LYS A 286 9.03 7.66 24.40
N THR A 287 8.59 7.19 25.56
CA THR A 287 7.31 6.47 25.72
C THR A 287 6.14 7.45 25.66
N GLY A 288 5.04 7.08 25.00
CA GLY A 288 3.83 7.89 24.90
C GLY A 288 3.07 7.70 23.59
N ASP A 289 1.97 8.45 23.47
CA ASP A 289 1.19 8.53 22.23
C ASP A 289 1.71 9.67 21.35
N PHE A 290 2.06 9.34 20.12
CA PHE A 290 2.59 10.27 19.13
C PHE A 290 1.68 10.32 17.91
N THR A 291 1.67 11.47 17.24
CA THR A 291 0.93 11.65 15.99
C THR A 291 1.90 12.06 14.90
N LEU A 292 1.98 11.27 13.85
CA LEU A 292 2.70 11.55 12.63
C LEU A 292 1.82 12.40 11.70
N ASN A 293 2.24 13.64 11.44
CA ASN A 293 1.55 14.56 10.53
C ASN A 293 2.48 14.89 9.36
N GLY A 294 1.91 14.93 8.16
CA GLY A 294 2.65 15.27 6.95
C GLY A 294 1.73 15.50 5.76
N TYR A 295 2.34 15.73 4.61
CA TYR A 295 1.61 15.82 3.35
C TYR A 295 2.43 15.25 2.19
N ILE A 296 1.71 14.77 1.20
CA ILE A 296 2.26 14.30 -0.07
C ILE A 296 1.98 15.38 -1.10
N GLU A 297 3.02 15.82 -1.80
CA GLU A 297 2.94 16.79 -2.90
C GLU A 297 3.31 16.07 -4.20
N THR A 298 2.41 16.13 -5.18
CA THR A 298 2.63 15.62 -6.54
C THR A 298 2.29 16.69 -7.56
N THR A 299 2.79 16.55 -8.78
CA THR A 299 2.41 17.42 -9.90
C THR A 299 1.44 16.64 -10.78
N ASP A 300 0.26 17.20 -11.06
CA ASP A 300 -0.73 16.62 -11.96
C ASP A 300 -0.29 16.73 -13.43
N GLY A 301 -0.94 16.02 -14.35
CA GLY A 301 -0.64 16.05 -15.79
C GLY A 301 -0.71 17.45 -16.44
N ARG A 302 -1.38 18.39 -15.76
CA ARG A 302 -1.49 19.82 -16.11
C ARG A 302 -0.37 20.71 -15.57
N GLY A 303 0.58 20.17 -14.80
CA GLY A 303 1.66 20.94 -14.16
C GLY A 303 1.27 21.57 -12.82
N GLU A 304 0.01 21.41 -12.38
CA GLU A 304 -0.49 21.92 -11.10
C GLU A 304 -0.07 21.03 -9.93
N LYS A 305 0.28 21.66 -8.80
CA LYS A 305 0.69 20.92 -7.61
C LYS A 305 -0.53 20.44 -6.81
N VAL A 306 -0.67 19.13 -6.68
CA VAL A 306 -1.72 18.48 -5.88
C VAL A 306 -1.13 18.06 -4.54
N ARG A 307 -1.76 18.54 -3.47
CA ARG A 307 -1.39 18.23 -2.08
C ARG A 307 -2.45 17.37 -1.39
N ARG A 308 -1.98 16.36 -0.65
CA ARG A 308 -2.81 15.52 0.24
C ARG A 308 -2.16 15.39 1.61
N ASP A 309 -2.84 15.90 2.63
CA ASP A 309 -2.40 15.79 4.02
C ASP A 309 -2.72 14.39 4.58
N PHE A 310 -1.87 13.90 5.47
CA PHE A 310 -2.08 12.65 6.20
C PHE A 310 -1.73 12.79 7.68
N THR A 311 -2.45 12.03 8.49
CA THR A 311 -2.30 11.98 9.94
C THR A 311 -2.40 10.55 10.41
N GLN A 312 -1.39 10.04 11.12
CA GLN A 312 -1.37 8.70 11.67
C GLN A 312 -0.92 8.72 13.14
N LYS A 313 -1.73 8.14 14.02
CA LYS A 313 -1.37 7.97 15.45
C LYS A 313 -0.54 6.68 15.63
N TYR A 314 0.48 6.74 16.47
CA TYR A 314 1.26 5.58 16.90
C TYR A 314 1.64 5.71 18.38
N SER A 315 1.76 4.60 19.09
CA SER A 315 2.09 4.59 20.52
C SER A 315 3.42 3.87 20.72
N VAL A 316 4.28 4.43 21.56
CA VAL A 316 5.59 3.88 21.89
C VAL A 316 5.53 3.43 23.34
N VAL A 317 5.75 2.14 23.56
CA VAL A 317 5.80 1.52 24.90
C VAL A 317 7.24 1.33 25.34
N ALA A 318 7.50 1.47 26.64
CA ALA A 318 8.82 1.16 27.19
C ALA A 318 9.11 -0.34 27.02
N PRO A 319 10.35 -0.75 26.72
CA PRO A 319 10.72 -2.15 26.72
C PRO A 319 10.58 -2.71 28.15
N THR A 320 9.74 -3.72 28.31
CA THR A 320 9.55 -4.43 29.58
C THR A 320 9.72 -5.92 29.37
N ALA A 321 10.54 -6.55 30.20
CA ALA A 321 10.67 -8.01 30.26
C ALA A 321 10.38 -8.46 31.68
N THR A 322 9.48 -9.42 31.84
CA THR A 322 9.22 -10.05 33.14
C THR A 322 10.20 -11.20 33.32
N VAL A 323 11.19 -11.02 34.18
CA VAL A 323 12.08 -12.10 34.62
C VAL A 323 11.65 -12.47 36.03
N SER A 324 10.96 -13.59 36.17
CA SER A 324 10.54 -14.15 37.45
C SER A 324 11.13 -15.54 37.62
N ALA A 325 11.63 -15.85 38.81
CA ALA A 325 11.99 -17.22 39.17
C ALA A 325 10.74 -17.96 39.67
N ASP A 326 10.45 -19.14 39.13
CA ASP A 326 9.21 -19.88 39.38
C ASP A 326 9.01 -20.25 40.86
N MET A 327 10.09 -20.45 41.61
CA MET A 327 10.04 -20.75 43.06
C MET A 327 9.92 -19.50 43.96
N MET A 328 9.90 -18.29 43.38
CA MET A 328 9.79 -17.02 44.12
C MET A 328 8.34 -16.53 44.27
N ASN A 329 7.34 -17.38 44.00
CA ASN A 329 5.93 -17.07 44.23
C ASN A 329 5.53 -17.15 45.73
N VAL A 330 6.31 -16.49 46.59
CA VAL A 330 6.13 -16.47 48.05
C VAL A 330 5.94 -15.04 48.52
N LEU A 331 4.93 -14.82 49.37
CA LEU A 331 4.74 -13.57 50.09
C LEU A 331 4.87 -13.82 51.60
N TYR A 332 5.46 -12.88 52.33
CA TYR A 332 5.59 -12.97 53.77
C TYR A 332 4.47 -12.21 54.48
N ALA A 333 3.80 -12.89 55.42
CA ALA A 333 2.81 -12.25 56.29
C ALA A 333 3.47 -11.27 57.26
N GLY A 334 2.78 -10.16 57.55
CA GLY A 334 3.27 -9.11 58.46
C GLY A 334 4.42 -8.26 57.92
N TYR A 335 4.74 -8.40 56.63
CA TYR A 335 5.78 -7.64 55.95
C TYR A 335 5.22 -6.98 54.69
N GLU A 336 5.78 -5.82 54.31
CA GLU A 336 5.47 -5.16 53.05
C GLU A 336 6.23 -5.85 51.92
N ASN A 337 5.53 -6.58 51.04
CA ASN A 337 6.17 -7.30 49.94
C ASN A 337 6.12 -6.43 48.68
N PRO A 338 7.21 -5.74 48.29
CA PRO A 338 7.22 -4.94 47.07
C PRO A 338 7.21 -5.86 45.84
N MET A 339 6.42 -5.51 44.84
CA MET A 339 6.31 -6.22 43.58
C MET A 339 6.12 -5.27 42.41
N SER A 340 6.51 -5.71 41.22
CA SER A 340 6.30 -4.97 39.97
C SER A 340 5.39 -5.78 39.05
N ILE A 341 4.37 -5.13 38.50
CA ILE A 341 3.40 -5.75 37.59
C ILE A 341 3.47 -5.01 36.25
N SER A 342 3.77 -5.75 35.19
CA SER A 342 3.78 -5.26 33.82
C SER A 342 3.03 -6.23 32.92
N VAL A 343 2.21 -5.69 32.02
CA VAL A 343 1.48 -6.44 31.01
C VAL A 343 2.02 -6.04 29.63
N PRO A 344 2.57 -6.96 28.84
CA PRO A 344 3.07 -6.65 27.50
C PRO A 344 1.98 -6.02 26.64
N GLY A 345 2.31 -4.91 25.96
CA GLY A 345 1.38 -4.21 25.07
C GLY A 345 0.35 -3.30 25.78
N VAL A 346 0.35 -3.24 27.12
CA VAL A 346 -0.54 -2.35 27.88
C VAL A 346 0.29 -1.29 28.61
N PRO A 347 0.01 0.01 28.41
CA PRO A 347 0.61 1.07 29.19
C PRO A 347 0.39 0.89 30.70
N VAL A 348 1.44 1.16 31.49
CA VAL A 348 1.46 0.89 32.95
C VAL A 348 0.35 1.63 33.71
N ASN A 349 -0.10 2.78 33.22
CA ASN A 349 -1.20 3.56 33.78
C ASN A 349 -2.60 2.95 33.54
N LYS A 350 -2.72 1.95 32.65
CA LYS A 350 -3.98 1.24 32.38
C LYS A 350 -4.06 -0.12 33.06
N ILE A 351 -3.07 -0.48 33.86
CA ILE A 351 -3.02 -1.73 34.62
C ILE A 351 -3.71 -1.51 35.97
N VAL A 352 -4.67 -2.38 36.28
CA VAL A 352 -5.37 -2.43 37.55
C VAL A 352 -5.12 -3.80 38.16
N ALA A 353 -4.52 -3.86 39.34
CA ALA A 353 -4.28 -5.11 40.05
C ALA A 353 -5.06 -5.14 41.37
N THR A 354 -5.63 -6.29 41.67
CA THR A 354 -6.31 -6.55 42.95
C THR A 354 -5.77 -7.84 43.55
N MET A 355 -5.90 -7.99 44.87
CA MET A 355 -5.44 -9.18 45.58
C MET A 355 -6.55 -9.73 46.46
N SER A 356 -6.74 -11.05 46.41
CA SER A 356 -7.52 -11.81 47.39
C SER A 356 -6.59 -12.39 48.46
N GLY A 357 -7.06 -12.47 49.71
CA GLY A 357 -6.22 -12.96 50.83
C GLY A 357 -5.32 -11.89 51.46
N GLY A 358 -5.57 -10.60 51.22
CA GLY A 358 -4.92 -9.47 51.89
C GLY A 358 -5.20 -8.14 51.21
N GLN A 359 -4.27 -7.18 51.32
CA GLN A 359 -4.35 -5.87 50.68
C GLN A 359 -3.20 -5.66 49.67
N LEU A 360 -3.50 -4.99 48.56
CA LEU A 360 -2.51 -4.59 47.55
C LEU A 360 -2.57 -3.08 47.38
N LYS A 361 -1.47 -2.40 47.67
CA LYS A 361 -1.37 -0.93 47.58
C LYS A 361 -0.50 -0.54 46.39
N SER A 362 -1.01 0.35 45.54
CA SER A 362 -0.18 0.96 44.48
C SER A 362 0.72 2.03 45.08
N VAL A 363 2.03 1.94 44.81
CA VAL A 363 3.05 2.89 45.29
C VAL A 363 3.67 3.72 44.15
N GLY A 364 3.33 3.40 42.91
CA GLY A 364 3.77 4.12 41.72
C GLY A 364 3.37 3.37 40.45
N PRO A 365 3.70 3.92 39.25
CA PRO A 365 3.40 3.27 37.99
C PRO A 365 3.99 1.85 37.93
N GLY A 366 3.14 0.84 37.95
CA GLY A 366 3.53 -0.57 37.84
C GLY A 366 4.18 -1.15 39.08
N LYS A 367 4.27 -0.38 40.17
CA LYS A 367 4.84 -0.80 41.45
C LYS A 367 3.75 -0.92 42.50
N PHE A 368 3.71 -2.07 43.16
CA PHE A 368 2.72 -2.41 44.17
C PHE A 368 3.40 -2.98 45.41
N VAL A 369 2.74 -2.84 46.55
CA VAL A 369 3.13 -3.47 47.81
C VAL A 369 2.00 -4.38 48.26
N ALA A 370 2.29 -5.68 48.36
CA ALA A 370 1.36 -6.70 48.80
C ALA A 370 1.50 -6.96 50.31
N HIS A 371 0.37 -6.95 51.00
CA HIS A 371 0.27 -7.24 52.43
C HIS A 371 -0.72 -8.38 52.67
N PRO A 372 -0.25 -9.64 52.75
CA PRO A 372 -1.13 -10.80 52.91
C PRO A 372 -1.68 -10.89 54.33
N ALA A 373 -2.93 -11.34 54.47
CA ALA A 373 -3.67 -11.32 55.73
C ALA A 373 -3.42 -12.53 56.64
N ALA A 374 -3.15 -13.72 56.08
CA ALA A 374 -3.02 -14.96 56.85
C ALA A 374 -1.95 -15.89 56.31
N VAL A 375 -1.14 -16.46 57.20
CA VAL A 375 -0.13 -17.49 56.87
C VAL A 375 -0.80 -18.79 56.46
N GLY A 376 -0.26 -19.46 55.43
CA GLY A 376 -0.69 -20.79 54.99
C GLY A 376 -1.91 -20.81 54.07
N LYS A 377 -2.53 -19.65 53.80
CA LYS A 377 -3.51 -19.49 52.73
C LYS A 377 -2.86 -18.80 51.54
N ASP A 378 -3.15 -19.26 50.34
CA ASP A 378 -2.64 -18.62 49.13
C ASP A 378 -3.29 -17.24 48.92
N ALA A 379 -2.48 -16.26 48.51
CA ALA A 379 -2.94 -14.95 48.10
C ALA A 379 -2.95 -14.89 46.56
N VAL A 380 -4.09 -14.56 45.97
CA VAL A 380 -4.22 -14.53 44.50
C VAL A 380 -4.26 -13.10 44.03
N ILE A 381 -3.34 -12.74 43.14
CA ILE A 381 -3.28 -11.43 42.52
C ILE A 381 -3.95 -11.54 41.15
N THR A 382 -5.04 -10.81 40.97
CA THR A 382 -5.75 -10.67 39.70
C THR A 382 -5.26 -9.41 39.02
N VAL A 383 -4.65 -9.57 37.84
CA VAL A 383 -4.20 -8.45 37.02
C VAL A 383 -5.22 -8.23 35.92
N SER A 384 -5.69 -6.99 35.79
CA SER A 384 -6.61 -6.56 34.76
C SER A 384 -6.05 -5.35 34.02
N ALA A 385 -6.41 -5.21 32.74
CA ALA A 385 -6.08 -4.04 31.95
C ALA A 385 -7.36 -3.37 31.46
N GLN A 386 -7.36 -2.03 31.49
CA GLN A 386 -8.43 -1.24 30.91
C GLN A 386 -8.15 -1.01 29.43
N MET A 387 -8.86 -1.72 28.57
CA MET A 387 -8.75 -1.64 27.11
C MET A 387 -10.10 -1.26 26.51
N GLU A 388 -10.14 -0.23 25.67
CA GLU A 388 -11.35 0.19 24.94
C GLU A 388 -12.59 0.45 25.83
N GLY A 389 -12.37 0.98 27.04
CA GLY A 389 -13.45 1.28 27.99
C GLY A 389 -14.00 0.07 28.75
N ARG A 390 -13.46 -1.13 28.53
CA ARG A 390 -13.77 -2.35 29.29
C ARG A 390 -12.55 -2.80 30.10
N VAL A 391 -12.82 -3.40 31.26
CA VAL A 391 -11.79 -4.03 32.09
C VAL A 391 -11.71 -5.50 31.67
N GLN A 392 -10.54 -5.92 31.17
CA GLN A 392 -10.29 -7.31 30.80
C GLN A 392 -9.30 -7.92 31.79
N GLU A 393 -9.63 -9.11 32.32
CA GLU A 393 -8.73 -9.89 33.18
C GLU A 393 -7.58 -10.45 32.32
N MET A 394 -6.35 -10.13 32.70
CA MET A 394 -5.11 -10.55 32.02
C MET A 394 -4.55 -11.85 32.61
N GLY A 395 -4.92 -12.16 33.86
CA GLY A 395 -4.56 -13.41 34.51
C GLY A 395 -4.65 -13.36 36.03
N LYS A 396 -4.54 -14.55 36.64
CA LYS A 396 -4.50 -14.74 38.10
C LYS A 396 -3.21 -15.44 38.48
N PHE A 397 -2.49 -14.85 39.42
CA PHE A 397 -1.21 -15.35 39.91
C PHE A 397 -1.36 -15.71 41.39
N SER A 398 -1.18 -17.00 41.72
CA SER A 398 -1.25 -17.49 43.10
C SER A 398 0.12 -17.41 43.77
N PHE A 399 0.17 -16.75 44.92
CA PHE A 399 1.34 -16.64 45.78
C PHE A 399 1.11 -17.39 47.09
N ARG A 400 2.09 -18.19 47.50
CA ARG A 400 2.05 -18.91 48.77
C ARG A 400 2.42 -17.95 49.91
N VAL A 401 1.54 -17.79 50.89
CA VAL A 401 1.83 -16.93 52.05
C VAL A 401 2.57 -17.74 53.12
N ARG A 402 3.82 -17.36 53.39
CA ARG A 402 4.65 -17.99 54.42
C ARG A 402 4.86 -17.04 55.60
N LYS A 403 5.15 -17.61 56.77
CA LYS A 403 5.72 -16.85 57.88
C LYS A 403 7.12 -16.36 57.49
N LEU A 404 7.55 -15.22 58.03
CA LEU A 404 8.96 -14.79 57.93
C LEU A 404 9.87 -15.95 58.39
N PRO A 405 11.10 -16.09 57.88
CA PRO A 405 12.08 -17.01 58.45
C PRO A 405 12.31 -16.77 59.94
N ASP A 406 12.78 -17.78 60.67
CA ASP A 406 13.07 -17.60 62.10
C ASP A 406 14.33 -16.73 62.24
N PRO A 407 14.34 -15.70 63.13
CA PRO A 407 15.46 -14.79 63.26
C PRO A 407 16.65 -15.45 63.96
N THR A 408 17.83 -14.88 63.74
CA THR A 408 19.03 -15.24 64.50
C THR A 408 19.17 -14.32 65.71
N ALA A 409 19.47 -14.89 66.88
CA ALA A 409 19.77 -14.11 68.07
C ALA A 409 21.19 -13.54 67.99
N PHE A 410 21.39 -12.35 68.54
CA PHE A 410 22.70 -11.73 68.69
C PHE A 410 22.78 -10.90 69.97
N ILE A 411 23.99 -10.61 70.42
CA ILE A 411 24.25 -9.62 71.46
C ILE A 411 24.86 -8.39 70.79
N GLU A 412 24.24 -7.23 70.99
CA GLU A 412 24.82 -5.96 70.55
C GLU A 412 25.82 -5.45 71.60
N TYR A 413 27.07 -5.27 71.18
CA TYR A 413 28.12 -4.68 72.01
C TYR A 413 28.82 -3.56 71.24
N LYS A 414 29.35 -2.58 71.98
CA LYS A 414 30.04 -1.43 71.40
C LYS A 414 31.52 -1.76 71.19
N THR A 415 32.02 -1.51 69.99
CA THR A 415 33.44 -1.49 69.64
C THR A 415 33.88 -0.04 69.36
N ALA A 416 35.18 0.19 69.19
CA ALA A 416 35.72 1.52 68.88
C ALA A 416 35.16 2.10 67.57
N ASP A 417 34.76 1.23 66.63
CA ASP A 417 34.30 1.58 65.28
C ASP A 417 32.78 1.52 65.11
N GLY A 418 32.01 1.20 66.16
CA GLY A 418 30.53 1.16 66.11
C GLY A 418 29.88 0.13 67.03
N THR A 419 28.69 -0.34 66.63
CA THR A 419 27.96 -1.43 67.32
C THR A 419 28.07 -2.70 66.49
N GLU A 420 28.55 -3.78 67.09
CA GLU A 420 28.67 -5.10 66.45
C GLU A 420 27.64 -6.09 67.01
N ARG A 421 27.23 -7.05 66.17
CA ARG A 421 26.28 -8.11 66.52
C ARG A 421 27.03 -9.43 66.74
N PHE A 422 27.19 -9.83 67.99
CA PHE A 422 27.81 -11.11 68.37
C PHE A 422 26.83 -12.27 68.21
N ARG A 423 27.21 -13.32 67.46
CA ARG A 423 26.36 -14.50 67.17
C ARG A 423 26.86 -15.81 67.81
N GLY A 424 27.79 -15.73 68.77
CA GLY A 424 28.37 -16.88 69.47
C GLY A 424 29.90 -16.97 69.32
N GLY A 425 30.55 -17.69 70.24
CA GLY A 425 32.02 -17.84 70.28
C GLY A 425 32.68 -17.10 71.44
N LYS A 426 33.83 -16.46 71.22
CA LYS A 426 34.60 -15.76 72.27
C LYS A 426 34.20 -14.30 72.38
N ILE A 427 33.83 -13.84 73.57
CA ILE A 427 33.54 -12.43 73.88
C ILE A 427 34.28 -12.00 75.15
N SER A 428 34.78 -10.77 75.21
CA SER A 428 35.39 -10.26 76.44
C SER A 428 34.33 -10.05 77.52
N LYS A 429 34.69 -10.29 78.78
CA LYS A 429 33.78 -10.05 79.90
C LYS A 429 33.30 -8.60 79.93
N GLN A 430 34.16 -7.64 79.61
CA GLN A 430 33.82 -6.21 79.59
C GLN A 430 32.72 -5.91 78.57
N GLN A 431 32.85 -6.41 77.34
CA GLN A 431 31.85 -6.22 76.29
C GLN A 431 30.50 -6.83 76.66
N LEU A 432 30.51 -8.04 77.23
CA LEU A 432 29.29 -8.70 77.71
C LEU A 432 28.60 -7.90 78.82
N MET A 433 29.36 -7.31 79.76
CA MET A 433 28.80 -6.50 80.85
C MET A 433 28.21 -5.17 80.37
N THR A 434 28.71 -4.63 79.25
CA THR A 434 28.19 -3.41 78.62
C THR A 434 26.96 -3.65 77.74
N ALA A 435 26.73 -4.88 77.32
CA ALA A 435 25.57 -5.22 76.49
C ALA A 435 24.27 -5.11 77.32
N PRO A 436 23.23 -4.42 76.81
CA PRO A 436 21.97 -4.29 77.52
C PRO A 436 21.20 -5.61 77.60
N GLY A 437 21.36 -6.46 76.59
CA GLY A 437 20.53 -7.65 76.40
C GLY A 437 20.79 -8.37 75.09
N ILE A 438 19.78 -9.11 74.65
CA ILE A 438 19.77 -9.94 73.46
C ILE A 438 18.85 -9.31 72.42
N GLY A 439 19.36 -9.14 71.21
CA GLY A 439 18.59 -8.80 70.02
C GLY A 439 18.28 -10.04 69.19
N ALA A 440 17.28 -9.94 68.32
CA ALA A 440 17.00 -10.95 67.31
C ALA A 440 16.71 -10.25 65.98
N ALA A 441 17.31 -10.72 64.89
CA ALA A 441 17.00 -10.24 63.55
C ALA A 441 17.23 -11.34 62.53
N ILE A 442 16.50 -11.24 61.43
CA ILE A 442 16.90 -11.89 60.18
C ILE A 442 17.97 -10.99 59.58
N ASP A 443 19.16 -11.55 59.37
CA ASP A 443 20.33 -10.82 58.87
C ASP A 443 21.05 -11.71 57.85
N ASP A 444 20.47 -11.71 56.64
CA ASP A 444 20.91 -12.48 55.47
C ASP A 444 21.44 -11.55 54.37
N GLY A 445 21.96 -10.37 54.76
CA GLY A 445 22.51 -9.35 53.85
C GLY A 445 21.50 -8.57 53.00
N LEU A 446 20.33 -9.16 52.69
CA LEU A 446 19.26 -8.56 51.87
C LEU A 446 18.06 -8.08 52.71
N LEU A 447 17.80 -8.73 53.84
CA LEU A 447 16.70 -8.42 54.76
C LEU A 447 17.31 -8.14 56.13
N ASN A 448 17.08 -6.95 56.69
CA ASN A 448 17.42 -6.59 58.07
C ASN A 448 16.12 -6.30 58.83
N ILE A 449 15.42 -7.37 59.21
CA ILE A 449 14.13 -7.28 59.91
C ILE A 449 14.39 -7.54 61.39
N GLY A 450 14.15 -6.52 62.22
CA GLY A 450 14.27 -6.61 63.67
C GLY A 450 13.11 -7.38 64.31
N PHE A 451 13.44 -8.25 65.25
CA PHE A 451 12.49 -8.97 66.09
C PHE A 451 12.67 -8.52 67.54
N ARG A 452 11.56 -8.37 68.26
CA ARG A 452 11.59 -7.99 69.68
C ARG A 452 11.71 -9.24 70.55
N VAL A 453 12.79 -9.37 71.31
CA VAL A 453 12.97 -10.46 72.27
C VAL A 453 12.07 -10.23 73.49
N THR A 454 11.24 -11.23 73.81
CA THR A 454 10.29 -11.21 74.95
C THR A 454 10.79 -11.99 76.15
N GLY A 455 11.80 -12.86 75.97
CA GLY A 455 12.47 -13.52 77.10
C GLY A 455 13.47 -14.57 76.64
N PHE A 456 14.34 -14.99 77.54
CA PHE A 456 15.38 -15.99 77.29
C PHE A 456 15.84 -16.59 78.63
N GLU A 457 16.60 -17.68 78.58
CA GLU A 457 17.30 -18.21 79.75
C GLU A 457 18.81 -18.27 79.48
N THR A 458 19.61 -18.00 80.51
CA THR A 458 21.06 -18.19 80.49
C THR A 458 21.39 -19.39 81.36
N VAL A 459 22.05 -20.39 80.80
CA VAL A 459 22.45 -21.62 81.50
C VAL A 459 23.93 -21.56 81.82
N PHE A 460 24.24 -21.48 83.10
CA PHE A 460 25.60 -21.55 83.63
C PHE A 460 25.90 -22.94 84.17
N PHE A 461 27.17 -23.29 84.31
CA PHE A 461 27.61 -24.52 84.99
C PHE A 461 28.38 -24.16 86.24
N ASP A 462 28.04 -24.79 87.37
CA ASP A 462 28.83 -24.71 88.59
C ASP A 462 30.08 -25.61 88.51
N ASN A 463 30.88 -25.61 89.58
CA ASN A 463 32.08 -26.46 89.66
C ASN A 463 31.77 -27.95 89.79
N MET A 464 30.52 -28.32 90.08
CA MET A 464 30.05 -29.71 90.18
C MET A 464 29.39 -30.20 88.88
N GLY A 465 29.30 -29.34 87.86
CA GLY A 465 28.71 -29.64 86.56
C GLY A 465 27.18 -29.49 86.49
N ASN A 466 26.53 -28.95 87.53
CA ASN A 466 25.09 -28.71 87.51
C ASN A 466 24.76 -27.48 86.66
N ALA A 467 23.71 -27.61 85.85
CA ALA A 467 23.17 -26.50 85.06
C ALA A 467 22.32 -25.58 85.95
N ILE A 468 22.69 -24.30 86.00
CA ILE A 468 21.95 -23.24 86.71
C ILE A 468 21.28 -22.33 85.68
N PRO A 469 19.99 -22.55 85.36
CA PRO A 469 19.24 -21.69 84.45
C PRO A 469 18.75 -20.43 85.18
N GLU A 470 19.09 -19.26 84.63
CA GLU A 470 18.58 -17.96 85.06
C GLU A 470 17.70 -17.37 83.96
N VAL A 471 16.42 -17.09 84.28
CA VAL A 471 15.42 -16.65 83.30
C VAL A 471 15.33 -15.12 83.25
N SER A 472 15.18 -14.59 82.04
CA SER A 472 14.78 -13.20 81.78
C SER A 472 13.42 -13.16 81.08
N ASN A 473 12.55 -12.27 81.57
CA ASN A 473 11.22 -11.99 81.00
C ASN A 473 11.21 -10.74 80.08
N SER A 474 12.39 -10.32 79.62
CA SER A 474 12.55 -9.22 78.68
C SER A 474 13.72 -9.51 77.74
N GLY A 475 13.96 -8.62 76.77
CA GLY A 475 15.18 -8.66 75.96
C GLY A 475 16.45 -8.33 76.74
N ASN A 476 16.36 -7.81 77.97
CA ASN A 476 17.51 -7.35 78.75
C ASN A 476 18.04 -8.41 79.74
N PHE A 477 19.34 -8.30 80.09
CA PHE A 477 19.94 -9.14 81.14
C PHE A 477 19.48 -8.71 82.54
N THR A 478 19.11 -9.68 83.38
CA THR A 478 18.73 -9.43 84.78
C THR A 478 19.95 -9.18 85.67
N SER A 479 19.76 -8.57 86.85
CA SER A 479 20.84 -8.36 87.81
C SER A 479 21.53 -9.67 88.20
N ARG A 480 20.75 -10.74 88.43
CA ARG A 480 21.28 -12.08 88.75
C ARG A 480 22.16 -12.64 87.63
N GLN A 481 21.72 -12.50 86.38
CA GLN A 481 22.52 -12.91 85.22
C GLN A 481 23.84 -12.12 85.15
N LYS A 482 23.79 -10.79 85.36
CA LYS A 482 24.98 -9.94 85.40
C LYS A 482 25.93 -10.30 86.55
N ASP A 483 25.41 -10.63 87.73
CA ASP A 483 26.21 -11.08 88.87
C ASP A 483 26.96 -12.39 88.53
N ARG A 484 26.28 -13.33 87.87
CA ARG A 484 26.92 -14.56 87.37
C ARG A 484 27.97 -14.28 86.29
N PHE A 485 27.73 -13.36 85.36
CA PHE A 485 28.75 -12.95 84.38
C PHE A 485 30.03 -12.43 85.04
N ARG A 486 29.92 -11.69 86.16
CA ARG A 486 31.10 -11.21 86.90
C ARG A 486 31.92 -12.37 87.49
N MET A 487 31.25 -13.40 88.00
CA MET A 487 31.87 -14.59 88.60
C MET A 487 32.53 -15.54 87.58
N LEU A 488 32.15 -15.48 86.30
CA LEU A 488 32.72 -16.38 85.28
C LEU A 488 34.20 -16.10 85.02
N GLY A 489 35.06 -17.10 85.15
CA GLY A 489 36.48 -17.01 84.79
C GLY A 489 36.71 -17.04 83.26
N ARG A 490 37.93 -16.67 82.84
CA ARG A 490 38.37 -16.81 81.45
C ARG A 490 38.27 -18.27 81.00
N GLY A 491 37.78 -18.49 79.78
CA GLY A 491 37.58 -19.81 79.16
C GLY A 491 36.32 -20.55 79.61
N LYS A 492 35.59 -20.05 80.62
CA LYS A 492 34.29 -20.63 81.00
C LYS A 492 33.23 -20.31 79.96
N ARG A 493 32.28 -21.24 79.81
CA ARG A 493 31.20 -21.16 78.84
C ARG A 493 29.85 -21.07 79.53
N PHE A 494 28.93 -20.38 78.90
CA PHE A 494 27.51 -20.42 79.25
C PHE A 494 26.69 -20.39 77.96
N TYR A 495 25.46 -20.86 78.04
CA TYR A 495 24.55 -20.91 76.90
C TYR A 495 23.40 -19.95 77.11
N ILE A 496 22.96 -19.32 76.03
CA ILE A 496 21.67 -18.64 76.01
C ILE A 496 20.71 -19.52 75.22
N SER A 497 19.67 -20.00 75.88
CA SER A 497 18.68 -20.90 75.31
C SER A 497 17.26 -20.35 75.45
N LYS A 498 16.30 -21.04 74.83
CA LYS A 498 14.85 -20.71 74.85
C LYS A 498 14.56 -19.23 74.59
N ILE A 499 15.26 -18.65 73.63
CA ILE A 499 15.09 -17.25 73.26
C ILE A 499 13.72 -17.11 72.57
N ARG A 500 12.83 -16.32 73.16
CA ARG A 500 11.50 -16.02 72.64
C ARG A 500 11.52 -14.64 72.00
N ALA A 501 11.12 -14.56 70.74
CA ALA A 501 11.08 -13.32 69.97
C ALA A 501 9.76 -13.16 69.21
N VAL A 502 9.34 -11.91 69.01
CA VAL A 502 8.12 -11.55 68.26
C VAL A 502 8.53 -10.68 67.08
N GLY A 503 8.12 -11.08 65.88
CA GLY A 503 8.39 -10.33 64.65
C GLY A 503 7.33 -9.27 64.35
N PRO A 504 7.50 -8.52 63.25
CA PRO A 504 6.48 -7.61 62.72
C PRO A 504 5.16 -8.32 62.36
N ASP A 505 5.21 -9.64 62.15
CA ASP A 505 4.06 -10.52 61.95
C ASP A 505 3.24 -10.78 63.21
N GLY A 506 3.69 -10.31 64.38
CA GLY A 506 3.00 -10.48 65.66
C GLY A 506 3.05 -11.89 66.22
N ILE A 507 3.73 -12.82 65.56
CA ILE A 507 3.83 -14.22 65.99
C ILE A 507 5.02 -14.40 66.93
N GLN A 508 4.78 -14.94 68.12
CA GLN A 508 5.85 -15.32 69.04
C GLN A 508 6.51 -16.63 68.61
N ARG A 509 7.84 -16.64 68.65
CA ARG A 509 8.66 -17.78 68.21
C ARG A 509 9.73 -18.07 69.25
N THR A 510 9.95 -19.35 69.51
CA THR A 510 11.05 -19.82 70.34
C THR A 510 12.17 -20.31 69.43
N LEU A 511 13.34 -19.67 69.51
CA LEU A 511 14.50 -20.05 68.73
C LEU A 511 15.09 -21.35 69.28
N THR A 512 15.33 -22.30 68.38
CA THR A 512 15.85 -23.63 68.72
C THR A 512 17.36 -23.64 68.92
N GLY A 513 18.08 -22.71 68.28
CA GLY A 513 19.52 -22.55 68.45
C GLY A 513 19.86 -21.94 69.80
N SER A 514 20.74 -22.61 70.56
CA SER A 514 21.37 -22.01 71.74
C SER A 514 22.64 -21.26 71.33
N MET A 515 22.83 -20.06 71.87
CA MET A 515 24.04 -19.28 71.63
C MET A 515 25.10 -19.68 72.65
N GLU A 516 26.20 -20.28 72.19
CA GLU A 516 27.35 -20.56 73.04
C GLU A 516 28.21 -19.30 73.21
N ILE A 517 28.54 -18.98 74.46
CA ILE A 517 29.36 -17.83 74.80
C ILE A 517 30.54 -18.29 75.65
N ILE A 518 31.75 -17.96 75.20
CA ILE A 518 33.01 -18.27 75.85
C ILE A 518 33.62 -16.95 76.33
N ILE A 519 33.85 -16.83 77.64
CA ILE A 519 34.51 -15.64 78.20
C ILE A 519 35.98 -15.64 77.79
N ASN A 520 36.43 -14.59 77.10
CA ASN A 520 37.85 -14.37 76.78
C ASN A 520 38.53 -13.44 77.76
#